data_AF-A6L6G6-F1
#
_entry.id   AF-A6L6G6-F1
#
_cell.length_a   1.000
_cell.length_b   1.000
_cell.length_c   1.000
_cell.angle_alpha   90.00
_cell.angle_beta   90.00
_cell.angle_gamma   90.00
#
_symmetry.space_group_name_H-M   'P 1'
#
loop_
_entity.id
_entity.type
_entity.pdbx_description
1 polymer ?
#
loop_
_entity_poly.entity_id
_entity_poly.type
_entity_poly.pdbx_seq_one_letter_code
_entity_poly.pdbx_strand_id
1 'polypeptide(L)'
;MLLEFTVENYRSFYRKKTLVLEADKALKECTETNLFDCNKYTLLRSLALYGANSSGKSNLVSAMHAMASCVLLSVKLNDNEQLEYDPFLLLKDNHHPSMFEIIFLKGEYCYRYGFRYNLERIVEEWLFRKTTPRSKEQMMFVRNEDGICVDENNFPEGVGYEEKTNDNRLFLSLCQQLGGEISRQVISWFQSDFNVISGLNNQQYRAYSKLFFHKKESLSVDALNFFQKLRLGFNNILTHEEEPNIPQDLPMELRALFQRETQGKKSIELDSIHNVYSDKGNIVGTINFSFEDRESSGTNKLFDLSGPIFETLYSGSVLVIDELDAKMHPLISQYIIELFNNPETNPKNAQLIFTTHDTHLLSQKILRRDQIWFTEKDSKEQTDLYSLIDIVLPDGTKPRNDANYEKNYIAGRYGAIPYILND
;
A
#
# COMPACT_ATOMS: atom_id res chain seq x y z
N MET A 1 -2.95 0.90 -12.15
CA MET A 1 -1.51 0.65 -11.94
C MET A 1 -0.83 1.94 -11.53
N LEU A 2 0.09 1.90 -10.57
CA LEU A 2 0.90 3.03 -10.14
C LEU A 2 2.17 3.14 -10.99
N LEU A 3 2.52 4.37 -11.39
CA LEU A 3 3.78 4.71 -12.07
C LEU A 3 4.70 5.45 -11.12
N GLU A 4 4.20 6.49 -10.46
CA GLU A 4 5.02 7.34 -9.59
C GLU A 4 4.19 7.83 -8.41
N PHE A 5 4.85 7.98 -7.27
CA PHE A 5 4.31 8.67 -6.11
C PHE A 5 5.34 9.67 -5.59
N THR A 6 4.91 10.90 -5.36
CA THR A 6 5.74 12.00 -4.90
C THR A 6 5.19 12.58 -3.61
N VAL A 7 6.09 12.85 -2.67
CA VAL A 7 5.81 13.54 -1.40
C VAL A 7 6.80 14.69 -1.19
N GLU A 8 6.31 15.80 -0.63
CA GLU A 8 7.12 16.91 -0.13
C GLU A 8 6.47 17.49 1.12
N ASN A 9 7.31 17.92 2.08
CA ASN A 9 6.90 18.56 3.32
C ASN A 9 5.79 17.81 4.09
N TYR A 10 6.02 16.54 4.38
CA TYR A 10 5.14 15.66 5.14
C TYR A 10 5.96 14.80 6.11
N ARG A 11 5.66 14.90 7.41
CA ARG A 11 6.37 14.19 8.50
C ARG A 11 7.89 14.28 8.42
N SER A 12 8.58 13.21 8.01
CA SER A 12 10.04 13.21 7.90
C SER A 12 10.55 13.67 6.53
N PHE A 13 9.69 13.79 5.53
CA PHE A 13 10.05 14.28 4.20
C PHE A 13 9.93 15.81 4.17
N TYR A 14 11.06 16.52 4.12
CA TYR A 14 11.03 17.97 3.87
C TYR A 14 11.07 18.29 2.38
N ARG A 15 12.05 17.74 1.66
CA ARG A 15 12.24 17.96 0.22
C ARG A 15 11.35 17.03 -0.60
N LYS A 16 11.04 17.45 -1.83
CA LYS A 16 10.39 16.61 -2.84
C LYS A 16 11.17 15.32 -3.08
N LYS A 17 10.50 14.18 -2.91
CA LYS A 17 11.00 12.84 -3.20
C LYS A 17 9.97 12.05 -3.99
N THR A 18 10.43 11.27 -4.96
CA THR A 18 9.58 10.51 -5.88
C THR A 18 9.99 9.04 -5.88
N LEU A 19 9.04 8.16 -5.62
CA LEU A 19 9.14 6.73 -5.81
C LEU A 19 8.67 6.39 -7.23
N VAL A 20 9.43 5.57 -7.96
CA VAL A 20 9.13 5.23 -9.37
C VAL A 20 8.94 3.72 -9.53
N LEU A 21 7.85 3.33 -10.20
CA LEU A 21 7.52 1.96 -10.60
C LEU A 21 7.59 1.74 -12.12
N GLU A 22 7.87 2.78 -12.92
CA GLU A 22 8.27 2.59 -14.32
C GLU A 22 9.67 1.93 -14.36
N ALA A 23 9.77 0.81 -15.06
CA ALA A 23 10.97 -0.01 -15.06
C ALA A 23 12.11 0.64 -15.87
N ASP A 24 13.34 0.51 -15.39
CA ASP A 24 14.51 0.89 -16.16
C ASP A 24 14.77 -0.15 -17.27
N LYS A 25 14.54 0.27 -18.52
CA LYS A 25 14.68 -0.56 -19.72
C LYS A 25 16.13 -0.96 -20.02
N ALA A 26 17.12 -0.30 -19.41
CA ALA A 26 18.52 -0.67 -19.52
C ALA A 26 18.84 -1.95 -18.75
N LEU A 27 18.09 -2.26 -17.68
CA LEU A 27 18.29 -3.46 -16.87
C LEU A 27 17.66 -4.70 -17.52
N LYS A 28 18.47 -5.76 -17.67
CA LYS A 28 18.06 -7.04 -18.30
C LYS A 28 17.81 -8.18 -17.32
N GLU A 29 17.88 -7.91 -16.02
CA GLU A 29 17.62 -8.88 -14.95
C GLU A 29 16.11 -9.09 -14.73
N CYS A 30 15.69 -10.33 -14.45
CA CYS A 30 14.31 -10.71 -14.10
C CYS A 30 13.21 -10.13 -15.01
N THR A 31 13.48 -9.97 -16.32
CA THR A 31 12.55 -9.29 -17.24
C THR A 31 11.29 -10.10 -17.55
N GLU A 32 11.37 -11.43 -17.47
CA GLU A 32 10.24 -12.33 -17.77
C GLU A 32 9.24 -12.44 -16.61
N THR A 33 9.69 -12.18 -15.39
CA THR A 33 8.92 -12.35 -14.16
C THR A 33 8.48 -11.01 -13.59
N ASN A 34 9.44 -10.13 -13.27
CA ASN A 34 9.21 -8.97 -12.40
C ASN A 34 8.59 -7.77 -13.12
N LEU A 35 8.41 -7.85 -14.44
CA LEU A 35 7.90 -6.77 -15.28
C LEU A 35 6.55 -7.12 -15.88
N PHE A 36 5.81 -6.09 -16.29
CA PHE A 36 4.65 -6.22 -17.15
C PHE A 36 4.46 -4.96 -18.00
N ASP A 37 3.82 -5.11 -19.17
CA ASP A 37 3.48 -3.98 -20.02
C ASP A 37 2.01 -3.58 -19.84
N CYS A 38 1.76 -2.28 -19.73
CA CYS A 38 0.42 -1.70 -19.65
C CYS A 38 0.41 -0.32 -20.31
N ASN A 39 -0.50 -0.07 -21.25
CA ASN A 39 -0.63 1.21 -21.98
C ASN A 39 0.70 1.77 -22.53
N LYS A 40 1.57 0.88 -23.04
CA LYS A 40 2.94 1.17 -23.57
C LYS A 40 3.97 1.59 -22.51
N TYR A 41 3.63 1.51 -21.23
CA TYR A 41 4.58 1.56 -20.12
C TYR A 41 5.03 0.14 -19.79
N THR A 42 6.27 0.01 -19.32
CA THR A 42 6.79 -1.23 -18.74
C THR A 42 6.95 -0.97 -17.24
N LEU A 43 6.24 -1.71 -16.40
CA LEU A 43 6.10 -1.43 -14.98
C LEU A 43 6.65 -2.57 -14.13
N LEU A 44 7.06 -2.23 -12.91
CA LEU A 44 7.50 -3.17 -11.88
C LEU A 44 6.29 -3.82 -11.19
N ARG A 45 6.33 -5.14 -10.99
CA ARG A 45 5.31 -5.89 -10.21
C ARG A 45 5.49 -5.74 -8.71
N SER A 46 6.71 -5.51 -8.25
CA SER A 46 6.98 -5.28 -6.83
C SER A 46 8.05 -4.21 -6.60
N LEU A 47 8.02 -3.58 -5.44
CA LEU A 47 9.01 -2.62 -4.97
C LEU A 47 9.24 -2.81 -3.47
N ALA A 48 10.50 -2.95 -3.08
CA ALA A 48 10.93 -3.15 -1.70
C ALA A 48 11.63 -1.89 -1.18
N LEU A 49 11.18 -1.39 -0.03
CA LEU A 49 11.76 -0.25 0.66
C LEU A 49 12.50 -0.67 1.92
N TYR A 50 13.81 -0.44 1.92
CA TYR A 50 14.73 -0.73 3.02
C TYR A 50 15.13 0.55 3.75
N GLY A 51 15.70 0.37 4.93
CA GLY A 51 16.19 1.46 5.75
C GLY A 51 16.26 1.11 7.22
N ALA A 52 17.11 1.82 7.95
CA ALA A 52 17.23 1.73 9.40
C ALA A 52 15.89 2.00 10.11
N ASN A 53 15.82 1.69 11.40
CA ASN A 53 14.72 2.18 12.23
C ASN A 53 14.73 3.72 12.22
N SER A 54 13.54 4.33 12.18
CA SER A 54 13.39 5.80 12.09
C SER A 54 13.91 6.45 10.80
N SER A 55 14.18 5.68 9.73
CA SER A 55 14.67 6.23 8.46
C SER A 55 13.61 6.94 7.62
N GLY A 56 12.32 6.64 7.82
CA GLY A 56 11.20 7.23 7.09
C GLY A 56 10.36 6.27 6.26
N LYS A 57 10.63 4.95 6.28
CA LYS A 57 9.85 3.92 5.56
C LYS A 57 8.33 4.03 5.82
N SER A 58 7.93 3.95 7.09
CA SER A 58 6.53 4.06 7.50
C SER A 58 5.92 5.43 7.19
N ASN A 59 6.74 6.49 7.15
CA ASN A 59 6.27 7.82 6.75
C ASN A 59 5.98 7.91 5.25
N LEU A 60 6.69 7.17 4.39
CA LEU A 60 6.36 7.09 2.96
C LEU A 60 5.03 6.37 2.76
N VAL A 61 4.82 5.24 3.43
CA VAL A 61 3.54 4.52 3.40
C VAL A 61 2.41 5.38 3.97
N SER A 62 2.69 6.11 5.06
CA SER A 62 1.72 7.05 5.63
C SER A 62 1.39 8.21 4.70
N ALA A 63 2.35 8.70 3.89
CA ALA A 63 2.10 9.73 2.88
C ALA A 63 1.14 9.21 1.79
N MET A 64 1.35 7.97 1.33
CA MET A 64 0.45 7.31 0.37
C MET A 64 -0.96 7.16 0.94
N HIS A 65 -1.07 6.71 2.21
CA HIS A 65 -2.35 6.62 2.91
C HIS A 65 -3.00 8.00 3.06
N ALA A 66 -2.26 9.01 3.53
CA ALA A 66 -2.76 10.37 3.73
C ALA A 66 -3.28 11.00 2.43
N MET A 67 -2.57 10.80 1.31
CA MET A 67 -3.06 11.24 0.00
C MET A 67 -4.39 10.58 -0.35
N ALA A 68 -4.50 9.25 -0.21
CA ALA A 68 -5.73 8.52 -0.49
C ALA A 68 -6.88 8.97 0.42
N SER A 69 -6.62 9.14 1.73
CA SER A 69 -7.61 9.64 2.69
C SER A 69 -8.08 11.05 2.34
N CYS A 70 -7.17 11.97 1.99
CA CYS A 70 -7.53 13.32 1.57
C CYS A 70 -8.48 13.30 0.36
N VAL A 71 -8.16 12.50 -0.67
CA VAL A 71 -9.00 12.39 -1.87
C VAL A 71 -10.37 11.81 -1.56
N LEU A 72 -10.44 10.72 -0.79
CA LEU A 72 -11.67 9.98 -0.53
C LEU A 72 -12.58 10.68 0.51
N LEU A 73 -12.02 11.48 1.42
CA LEU A 73 -12.76 12.15 2.48
C LEU A 73 -13.07 13.62 2.18
N SER A 74 -12.41 14.23 1.18
CA SER A 74 -12.58 15.65 0.83
C SER A 74 -14.05 16.07 0.61
N VAL A 75 -14.88 15.19 0.03
CA VAL A 75 -16.30 15.48 -0.20
C VAL A 75 -17.11 15.67 1.10
N LYS A 76 -16.63 15.14 2.23
CA LYS A 76 -17.30 15.21 3.53
C LYS A 76 -16.96 16.47 4.32
N LEU A 77 -15.95 17.23 3.88
CA LEU A 77 -15.48 18.43 4.58
C LEU A 77 -16.54 19.53 4.53
N ASN A 78 -16.85 20.11 5.67
CA ASN A 78 -17.67 21.32 5.75
C ASN A 78 -16.80 22.57 5.51
N ASP A 79 -17.44 23.69 5.19
CA ASP A 79 -16.79 25.00 5.12
C ASP A 79 -16.07 25.29 6.44
N ASN A 80 -14.82 25.76 6.38
CA ASN A 80 -13.96 26.09 7.53
C ASN A 80 -13.49 24.90 8.38
N GLU A 81 -13.78 23.66 8.00
CA GLU A 81 -13.17 22.48 8.62
C GLU A 81 -11.68 22.42 8.30
N GLN A 82 -10.85 22.18 9.32
CA GLN A 82 -9.39 22.09 9.13
C GLN A 82 -9.00 20.79 8.46
N LEU A 83 -7.95 20.85 7.64
CA LEU A 83 -7.36 19.69 6.98
C LEU A 83 -6.38 18.98 7.91
N GLU A 84 -6.22 17.67 7.75
CA GLU A 84 -5.19 16.89 8.44
C GLU A 84 -3.80 17.23 7.89
N TYR A 85 -3.20 18.27 8.47
CA TYR A 85 -1.92 18.83 8.05
C TYR A 85 -0.79 18.43 9.02
N ASP A 86 0.09 17.55 8.53
CA ASP A 86 1.22 16.96 9.29
C ASP A 86 2.56 17.17 8.55
N PRO A 87 3.05 18.43 8.49
CA PRO A 87 4.22 18.80 7.70
C PRO A 87 5.54 18.37 8.36
N PHE A 88 6.66 18.73 7.73
CA PHE A 88 7.97 18.54 8.36
C PHE A 88 8.18 19.49 9.55
N LEU A 89 8.19 18.96 10.77
CA LEU A 89 8.17 19.77 12.00
C LEU A 89 9.55 20.25 12.50
N LEU A 90 10.67 19.74 11.95
CA LEU A 90 12.02 20.14 12.39
C LEU A 90 12.54 21.39 11.66
N LEU A 91 11.65 22.12 10.99
CA LEU A 91 11.92 23.45 10.45
C LEU A 91 11.17 24.49 11.29
N LYS A 92 11.89 25.46 11.84
CA LYS A 92 11.29 26.56 12.60
C LYS A 92 10.33 27.35 11.69
N ASP A 93 9.13 27.64 12.18
CA ASP A 93 8.10 28.42 11.49
C ASP A 93 7.77 27.85 10.09
N ASN A 94 7.66 26.52 9.98
CA ASN A 94 7.33 25.88 8.71
C ASN A 94 5.87 26.12 8.29
N HIS A 95 5.69 27.10 7.41
CA HIS A 95 4.41 27.42 6.77
C HIS A 95 4.30 26.89 5.33
N HIS A 96 5.26 26.07 4.87
CA HIS A 96 5.19 25.49 3.53
C HIS A 96 4.01 24.50 3.45
N PRO A 97 3.26 24.43 2.36
CA PRO A 97 2.22 23.41 2.22
C PRO A 97 2.83 22.00 2.06
N SER A 98 2.12 20.98 2.55
CA SER A 98 2.41 19.59 2.19
C SER A 98 1.98 19.32 0.76
N MET A 99 2.70 18.46 0.05
CA MET A 99 2.40 18.14 -1.34
C MET A 99 2.42 16.65 -1.58
N PHE A 100 1.41 16.19 -2.32
CA PHE A 100 1.34 14.85 -2.86
C PHE A 100 1.08 14.91 -4.36
N GLU A 101 1.73 14.04 -5.12
CA GLU A 101 1.41 13.81 -6.53
C GLU A 101 1.54 12.33 -6.85
N ILE A 102 0.63 11.85 -7.69
CA ILE A 102 0.58 10.47 -8.10
C ILE A 102 0.36 10.39 -9.61
N ILE A 103 1.12 9.50 -10.25
CA ILE A 103 0.96 9.17 -11.65
C ILE A 103 0.50 7.72 -11.75
N PHE A 104 -0.64 7.49 -12.39
CA PHE A 104 -1.23 6.14 -12.45
C PHE A 104 -1.99 5.90 -13.75
N LEU A 105 -2.18 4.62 -14.07
CA LEU A 105 -3.00 4.15 -15.18
C LEU A 105 -4.38 3.70 -14.69
N LYS A 106 -5.42 4.20 -15.36
CA LYS A 106 -6.81 3.77 -15.20
C LYS A 106 -7.48 3.75 -16.57
N GLY A 107 -7.97 2.58 -16.99
CA GLY A 107 -8.45 2.37 -18.35
C GLY A 107 -7.33 2.57 -19.37
N GLU A 108 -7.58 3.36 -20.41
CA GLU A 108 -6.61 3.70 -21.45
C GLU A 108 -5.74 4.94 -21.13
N TYR A 109 -5.98 5.58 -19.99
CA TYR A 109 -5.37 6.86 -19.65
C TYR A 109 -4.31 6.72 -18.56
N CYS A 110 -3.31 7.57 -18.67
CA CYS A 110 -2.36 7.91 -17.63
C CYS A 110 -2.75 9.27 -17.05
N TYR A 111 -3.07 9.27 -15.77
CA TYR A 111 -3.41 10.47 -15.01
C TYR A 111 -2.20 10.91 -14.20
N ARG A 112 -1.98 12.23 -14.13
CA ARG A 112 -1.10 12.86 -13.16
C ARG A 112 -1.96 13.79 -12.32
N TYR A 113 -2.13 13.42 -11.06
CA TYR A 113 -2.98 14.13 -10.12
C TYR A 113 -2.18 14.50 -8.88
N GLY A 114 -2.31 15.74 -8.41
CA GLY A 114 -1.61 16.19 -7.22
C GLY A 114 -2.22 17.46 -6.65
N PHE A 115 -1.83 17.76 -5.41
CA PHE A 115 -2.28 18.95 -4.71
C PHE A 115 -1.26 19.38 -3.64
N ARG A 116 -1.32 20.67 -3.28
CA ARG A 116 -0.65 21.27 -2.14
C ARG A 116 -1.68 21.76 -1.14
N TYR A 117 -1.46 21.53 0.13
CA TYR A 117 -2.40 21.96 1.17
C TYR A 117 -1.70 22.33 2.48
N ASN A 118 -2.38 23.13 3.27
CA ASN A 118 -1.99 23.45 4.65
C ASN A 118 -3.16 23.14 5.60
N LEU A 119 -3.08 23.58 6.86
CA LEU A 119 -4.12 23.35 7.86
C LEU A 119 -5.51 23.89 7.46
N GLU A 120 -5.56 24.93 6.62
CA GLU A 120 -6.77 25.72 6.36
C GLU A 120 -7.35 25.47 4.96
N ARG A 121 -6.50 25.21 3.96
CA ARG A 121 -6.94 25.18 2.55
C ARG A 121 -6.07 24.32 1.64
N ILE A 122 -6.67 23.97 0.49
CA ILE A 122 -5.95 23.49 -0.70
C ILE A 122 -5.36 24.71 -1.41
N VAL A 123 -4.04 24.78 -1.49
CA VAL A 123 -3.28 25.89 -2.08
C VAL A 123 -3.14 25.71 -3.59
N GLU A 124 -2.86 24.49 -4.02
CA GLU A 124 -2.75 24.11 -5.43
C GLU A 124 -3.41 22.75 -5.63
N GLU A 125 -3.97 22.51 -6.81
CA GLU A 125 -4.50 21.20 -7.21
C GLU A 125 -4.41 21.08 -8.72
N TRP A 126 -4.11 19.91 -9.25
CA TRP A 126 -4.03 19.72 -10.68
C TRP A 126 -4.40 18.32 -11.11
N LEU A 127 -5.04 18.23 -12.27
CA LEU A 127 -5.28 16.98 -12.96
C LEU A 127 -4.87 17.11 -14.43
N PHE A 128 -3.95 16.25 -14.83
CA PHE A 128 -3.53 16.08 -16.22
C PHE A 128 -3.80 14.65 -16.67
N ARG A 129 -4.01 14.49 -17.98
CA ARG A 129 -4.25 13.20 -18.62
C ARG A 129 -3.41 13.06 -19.89
N LYS A 130 -2.92 11.86 -20.15
CA LYS A 130 -2.30 11.48 -21.42
C LYS A 130 -2.66 10.03 -21.77
N THR A 131 -2.57 9.65 -23.04
CA THR A 131 -2.92 8.30 -23.51
C THR A 131 -1.71 7.38 -23.65
N THR A 132 -0.52 7.94 -23.86
CA THR A 132 0.72 7.18 -24.03
C THR A 132 1.90 7.94 -23.42
N PRO A 133 3.05 7.29 -23.21
CA PRO A 133 4.25 7.98 -22.71
C PRO A 133 4.70 9.16 -23.59
N ARG A 134 4.42 9.12 -24.90
CA ARG A 134 4.86 10.12 -25.89
C ARG A 134 3.81 11.18 -26.22
N SER A 135 2.55 10.99 -25.83
CA SER A 135 1.51 11.97 -26.11
C SER A 135 1.65 13.19 -25.22
N LYS A 136 1.27 14.36 -25.73
CA LYS A 136 1.20 15.60 -24.95
C LYS A 136 0.23 15.42 -23.78
N GLU A 137 0.60 15.91 -22.60
CA GLU A 137 -0.32 16.01 -21.47
C GLU A 137 -1.43 17.03 -21.77
N GLN A 138 -2.66 16.59 -21.59
CA GLN A 138 -3.85 17.42 -21.62
C GLN A 138 -4.16 17.87 -20.21
N MET A 139 -4.30 19.17 -20.00
CA MET A 139 -4.77 19.73 -18.75
C MET A 139 -6.28 19.49 -18.64
N MET A 140 -6.72 18.96 -17.51
CA MET A 140 -8.14 18.89 -17.17
C MET A 140 -8.53 20.15 -16.39
N PHE A 141 -7.87 20.37 -15.25
CA PHE A 141 -7.99 21.59 -14.45
C PHE A 141 -6.69 21.86 -13.67
N VAL A 142 -6.50 23.12 -13.28
CA VAL A 142 -5.44 23.58 -12.39
C VAL A 142 -6.02 24.62 -11.43
N ARG A 143 -5.78 24.43 -10.15
CA ARG A 143 -6.05 25.39 -9.08
C ARG A 143 -4.75 26.01 -8.61
N ASN A 144 -4.76 27.33 -8.43
CA ASN A 144 -3.67 28.10 -7.86
C ASN A 144 -4.22 29.28 -7.04
N GLU A 145 -3.38 30.27 -6.70
CA GLU A 145 -3.77 31.45 -5.94
C GLU A 145 -4.82 32.33 -6.64
N ASP A 146 -4.90 32.29 -7.96
CA ASP A 146 -5.85 33.09 -8.76
C ASP A 146 -7.23 32.42 -8.90
N GLY A 147 -7.35 31.15 -8.50
CA GLY A 147 -8.60 30.37 -8.58
C GLY A 147 -8.42 29.03 -9.31
N ILE A 148 -9.54 28.50 -9.82
CA ILE A 148 -9.57 27.22 -10.54
C ILE A 148 -9.75 27.50 -12.04
N CYS A 149 -8.78 27.07 -12.84
CA CYS A 149 -8.85 27.10 -14.29
C CYS A 149 -9.25 25.70 -14.80
N VAL A 150 -10.34 25.62 -15.57
CA VAL A 150 -10.83 24.38 -16.19
C VAL A 150 -10.65 24.46 -17.71
N ASP A 151 -10.12 23.40 -18.32
CA ASP A 151 -10.13 23.27 -19.77
C ASP A 151 -11.50 22.73 -20.22
N GLU A 152 -12.34 23.60 -20.80
CA GLU A 152 -13.72 23.27 -21.18
C GLU A 152 -13.81 22.09 -22.17
N ASN A 153 -12.80 21.90 -23.03
CA ASN A 153 -12.80 20.83 -24.02
C ASN A 153 -12.41 19.49 -23.39
N ASN A 154 -11.43 19.51 -22.49
CA ASN A 154 -10.89 18.30 -21.88
C ASN A 154 -11.67 17.85 -20.63
N PHE A 155 -12.25 18.80 -19.90
CA PHE A 155 -12.91 18.60 -18.61
C PHE A 155 -14.22 19.41 -18.48
N PRO A 156 -15.21 19.18 -19.37
CA PRO A 156 -16.49 19.89 -19.34
C PRO A 156 -17.28 19.67 -18.04
N GLU A 157 -17.01 18.60 -17.30
CA GLU A 157 -17.66 18.28 -16.02
C GLU A 157 -17.27 19.22 -14.86
N GLY A 158 -16.20 20.01 -15.02
CA GLY A 158 -15.79 21.00 -14.03
C GLY A 158 -16.35 22.41 -14.27
N VAL A 159 -16.84 22.69 -15.48
CA VAL A 159 -17.21 24.05 -15.89
C VAL A 159 -18.38 24.60 -15.08
N GLY A 160 -18.22 25.78 -14.49
CA GLY A 160 -19.25 26.47 -13.71
C GLY A 160 -19.32 26.05 -12.23
N TYR A 161 -18.35 25.27 -11.76
CA TYR A 161 -18.23 24.84 -10.37
C TYR A 161 -17.02 25.44 -9.64
N GLU A 162 -16.18 26.20 -10.33
CA GLU A 162 -14.93 26.80 -9.84
C GLU A 162 -15.19 27.64 -8.57
N GLU A 163 -16.10 28.60 -8.66
CA GLU A 163 -16.50 29.49 -7.56
C GLU A 163 -17.35 28.80 -6.48
N LYS A 164 -17.80 27.56 -6.72
CA LYS A 164 -18.60 26.78 -5.77
C LYS A 164 -17.73 25.82 -4.94
N THR A 165 -16.45 25.74 -5.25
CA THR A 165 -15.52 24.87 -4.53
C THR A 165 -14.92 25.61 -3.35
N ASN A 166 -15.19 25.10 -2.16
CA ASN A 166 -14.62 25.63 -0.92
C ASN A 166 -13.09 25.57 -0.93
N ASP A 167 -12.49 26.51 -0.21
CA ASP A 167 -11.04 26.60 -0.15
C ASP A 167 -10.36 25.35 0.42
N ASN A 168 -11.01 24.67 1.35
CA ASN A 168 -10.54 23.44 2.00
C ASN A 168 -10.96 22.16 1.27
N ARG A 169 -11.61 22.24 0.10
CA ARG A 169 -12.09 21.07 -0.64
C ARG A 169 -11.33 20.89 -1.95
N LEU A 170 -10.98 19.64 -2.28
CA LEU A 170 -10.44 19.28 -3.60
C LEU A 170 -11.53 19.46 -4.67
N PHE A 171 -11.22 20.19 -5.73
CA PHE A 171 -12.09 20.39 -6.89
C PHE A 171 -12.52 19.06 -7.51
N LEU A 172 -11.59 18.12 -7.63
CA LEU A 172 -11.86 16.75 -8.09
C LEU A 172 -13.02 16.09 -7.34
N SER A 173 -13.05 16.26 -6.01
CA SER A 173 -14.06 15.65 -5.15
C SER A 173 -15.46 16.25 -5.38
N LEU A 174 -15.55 17.57 -5.62
CA LEU A 174 -16.82 18.22 -5.95
C LEU A 174 -17.32 17.75 -7.33
N CYS A 175 -16.45 17.74 -8.33
CA CYS A 175 -16.82 17.28 -9.68
C CYS A 175 -17.35 15.83 -9.67
N GLN A 176 -16.74 14.93 -8.90
CA GLN A 176 -17.25 13.57 -8.75
C GLN A 176 -18.62 13.54 -8.03
N GLN A 177 -18.80 14.32 -6.97
CA GLN A 177 -20.07 14.41 -6.24
C GLN A 177 -21.22 14.87 -7.15
N LEU A 178 -20.93 15.79 -8.08
CA LEU A 178 -21.87 16.32 -9.07
C LEU A 178 -22.05 15.41 -10.29
N GLY A 179 -21.43 14.23 -10.29
CA GLY A 179 -21.64 13.21 -11.32
C GLY A 179 -20.61 13.18 -12.44
N GLY A 180 -19.49 13.90 -12.33
CA GLY A 180 -18.39 13.88 -13.29
C GLY A 180 -17.80 12.48 -13.49
N GLU A 181 -17.68 12.06 -14.76
CA GLU A 181 -17.20 10.73 -15.15
C GLU A 181 -15.68 10.60 -15.00
N ILE A 182 -14.91 11.63 -15.41
CA ILE A 182 -13.45 11.63 -15.31
C ILE A 182 -13.05 11.64 -13.83
N SER A 183 -13.69 12.51 -13.05
CA SER A 183 -13.49 12.60 -11.61
C SER A 183 -13.84 11.29 -10.92
N ARG A 184 -14.94 10.63 -11.31
CA ARG A 184 -15.29 9.29 -10.81
C ARG A 184 -14.23 8.25 -11.16
N GLN A 185 -13.67 8.26 -12.37
CA GLN A 185 -12.59 7.34 -12.74
C GLN A 185 -11.36 7.53 -11.85
N VAL A 186 -10.91 8.78 -11.67
CA VAL A 186 -9.76 9.11 -10.80
C VAL A 186 -10.04 8.70 -9.35
N ILE A 187 -11.18 9.07 -8.77
CA ILE A 187 -11.52 8.71 -7.39
C ILE A 187 -11.69 7.19 -7.22
N SER A 188 -12.30 6.50 -8.19
CA SER A 188 -12.44 5.03 -8.13
C SER A 188 -11.10 4.31 -8.11
N TRP A 189 -10.04 4.90 -8.69
CA TRP A 189 -8.70 4.35 -8.62
C TRP A 189 -8.17 4.38 -7.17
N PHE A 190 -8.35 5.48 -6.45
CA PHE A 190 -8.01 5.54 -5.02
C PHE A 190 -8.88 4.63 -4.15
N GLN A 191 -10.15 4.44 -4.53
CA GLN A 191 -11.09 3.66 -3.74
C GLN A 191 -10.92 2.15 -3.89
N SER A 192 -10.57 1.67 -5.07
CA SER A 192 -10.61 0.24 -5.41
C SER A 192 -9.31 -0.32 -5.96
N ASP A 193 -8.43 0.51 -6.51
CA ASP A 193 -7.20 0.06 -7.16
C ASP A 193 -5.92 0.40 -6.37
N PHE A 194 -6.04 1.11 -5.23
CA PHE A 194 -4.91 1.56 -4.42
C PHE A 194 -5.15 1.30 -2.92
N ASN A 195 -4.67 0.17 -2.45
CA ASN A 195 -4.86 -0.28 -1.07
C ASN A 195 -3.57 -0.06 -0.27
N VAL A 196 -3.65 0.72 0.81
CA VAL A 196 -2.53 0.96 1.71
C VAL A 196 -2.83 0.36 3.07
N ILE A 197 -2.02 -0.60 3.50
CA ILE A 197 -2.23 -1.37 4.72
C ILE A 197 -0.99 -1.41 5.62
N SER A 198 -1.22 -1.52 6.93
CA SER A 198 -0.16 -1.71 7.91
C SER A 198 -0.05 -3.19 8.27
N GLY A 199 1.16 -3.74 8.19
CA GLY A 199 1.49 -5.08 8.70
C GLY A 199 1.53 -5.16 10.22
N LEU A 200 1.53 -4.03 10.94
CA LEU A 200 1.47 -3.99 12.41
C LEU A 200 0.02 -3.90 12.93
N ASN A 201 -0.80 -3.04 12.32
CA ASN A 201 -2.19 -2.80 12.70
C ASN A 201 -3.15 -3.59 11.79
N ASN A 202 -3.07 -4.91 11.87
CA ASN A 202 -3.76 -5.83 10.96
C ASN A 202 -5.18 -6.26 11.42
N GLN A 203 -5.57 -5.97 12.66
CA GLN A 203 -6.91 -6.31 13.19
C GLN A 203 -8.05 -5.78 12.32
N GLN A 204 -7.83 -4.66 11.63
CA GLN A 204 -8.81 -4.05 10.72
C GLN A 204 -9.10 -4.93 9.50
N TYR A 205 -8.14 -5.74 9.04
CA TYR A 205 -8.29 -6.60 7.85
C TYR A 205 -8.77 -8.01 8.18
N ARG A 206 -8.76 -8.40 9.45
CA ARG A 206 -9.25 -9.72 9.88
C ARG A 206 -10.70 -9.94 9.46
N ALA A 207 -11.58 -8.97 9.74
CA ALA A 207 -12.98 -9.04 9.34
C ALA A 207 -13.15 -9.16 7.81
N TYR A 208 -12.31 -8.43 7.06
CA TYR A 208 -12.27 -8.51 5.61
C TYR A 208 -11.83 -9.90 5.12
N SER A 209 -10.74 -10.45 5.67
CA SER A 209 -10.25 -11.80 5.34
C SER A 209 -11.25 -12.88 5.72
N LYS A 210 -11.90 -12.79 6.89
CA LYS A 210 -13.01 -13.68 7.27
C LYS A 210 -14.14 -13.65 6.24
N LEU A 211 -14.57 -12.46 5.80
CA LEU A 211 -15.58 -12.31 4.76
C LEU A 211 -15.12 -12.90 3.41
N PHE A 212 -13.87 -12.67 3.02
CA PHE A 212 -13.27 -13.19 1.80
C PHE A 212 -13.33 -14.73 1.74
N PHE A 213 -12.95 -15.43 2.81
CA PHE A 213 -13.06 -16.89 2.86
C PHE A 213 -14.52 -17.38 2.97
N HIS A 214 -15.37 -16.64 3.68
CA HIS A 214 -16.76 -17.01 3.88
C HIS A 214 -17.59 -17.02 2.60
N LYS A 215 -17.32 -16.11 1.67
CA LYS A 215 -18.00 -16.08 0.36
C LYS A 215 -17.73 -17.33 -0.49
N LYS A 216 -16.66 -18.09 -0.20
CA LYS A 216 -16.27 -19.33 -0.91
C LYS A 216 -16.19 -19.19 -2.43
N GLU A 217 -15.75 -18.04 -2.90
CA GLU A 217 -15.52 -17.78 -4.33
C GLU A 217 -14.25 -18.49 -4.80
N SER A 218 -14.04 -18.60 -6.13
CA SER A 218 -12.84 -19.23 -6.70
C SER A 218 -11.54 -18.64 -6.15
N LEU A 219 -11.58 -17.36 -5.79
CA LEU A 219 -10.51 -16.60 -5.15
C LEU A 219 -10.03 -17.17 -3.83
N SER A 220 -10.94 -17.62 -2.97
CA SER A 220 -10.57 -18.13 -1.66
C SER A 220 -9.90 -19.51 -1.77
N VAL A 221 -10.11 -20.24 -2.87
CA VAL A 221 -9.43 -21.51 -3.13
C VAL A 221 -7.93 -21.34 -3.29
N ASP A 222 -7.47 -20.32 -4.01
CA ASP A 222 -6.03 -20.06 -4.18
C ASP A 222 -5.37 -19.65 -2.86
N ALA A 223 -6.08 -18.88 -2.04
CA ALA A 223 -5.64 -18.52 -0.70
C ALA A 223 -5.61 -19.72 0.26
N LEU A 224 -6.55 -20.67 0.13
CA LEU A 224 -6.51 -21.94 0.86
C LEU A 224 -5.33 -22.81 0.43
N ASN A 225 -5.09 -22.91 -0.89
CA ASN A 225 -3.95 -23.64 -1.45
C ASN A 225 -2.61 -23.04 -0.97
N PHE A 226 -2.56 -21.73 -0.79
CA PHE A 226 -1.42 -21.04 -0.20
C PHE A 226 -1.14 -21.51 1.23
N PHE A 227 -2.14 -21.57 2.11
CA PHE A 227 -1.97 -22.11 3.46
C PHE A 227 -1.54 -23.59 3.46
N GLN A 228 -2.12 -24.40 2.57
CA GLN A 228 -1.74 -25.81 2.43
C GLN A 228 -0.28 -25.99 2.00
N LYS A 229 0.21 -25.14 1.07
CA LYS A 229 1.61 -25.14 0.64
C LYS A 229 2.55 -24.75 1.78
N LEU A 230 2.16 -23.79 2.61
CA LEU A 230 2.96 -23.33 3.76
C LEU A 230 3.01 -24.33 4.92
N ARG A 231 2.08 -25.29 4.99
CA ARG A 231 2.00 -26.34 6.03
C ARG A 231 2.12 -25.77 7.45
N LEU A 232 1.25 -24.81 7.77
CA LEU A 232 1.27 -24.05 9.03
C LEU A 232 0.83 -24.84 10.28
N GLY A 233 0.68 -26.17 10.16
CA GLY A 233 0.29 -27.03 11.28
C GLY A 233 -1.20 -27.37 11.35
N PHE A 234 -2.05 -26.76 10.52
CA PHE A 234 -3.46 -27.13 10.36
C PHE A 234 -3.74 -27.67 8.94
N ASN A 235 -4.81 -28.44 8.80
CA ASN A 235 -5.19 -29.04 7.52
C ASN A 235 -5.98 -28.07 6.62
N ASN A 236 -6.86 -27.28 7.23
CA ASN A 236 -7.75 -26.37 6.54
C ASN A 236 -8.26 -25.28 7.48
N ILE A 237 -8.92 -24.28 6.93
CA ILE A 237 -9.71 -23.29 7.67
C ILE A 237 -11.19 -23.42 7.33
N LEU A 238 -12.05 -23.09 8.29
CA LEU A 238 -13.49 -23.11 8.13
C LEU A 238 -14.07 -21.81 8.67
N THR A 239 -14.81 -21.10 7.82
CA THR A 239 -15.62 -19.95 8.23
C THR A 239 -17.07 -20.36 8.43
N HIS A 240 -17.69 -19.87 9.49
CA HIS A 240 -19.09 -20.09 9.79
C HIS A 240 -19.71 -18.83 10.42
N GLU A 241 -21.04 -18.72 10.40
CA GLU A 241 -21.73 -17.63 11.06
C GLU A 241 -22.10 -18.03 12.49
N GLU A 242 -21.82 -17.17 13.45
CA GLU A 242 -22.29 -17.32 14.83
C GLU A 242 -22.98 -16.05 15.33
N GLU A 243 -23.78 -16.19 16.39
CA GLU A 243 -24.26 -15.04 17.15
C GLU A 243 -23.08 -14.45 17.94
N PRO A 244 -22.85 -13.12 17.90
CA PRO A 244 -21.74 -12.49 18.59
C PRO A 244 -21.70 -12.86 20.06
N ASN A 245 -20.61 -13.52 20.48
CA ASN A 245 -20.43 -13.89 21.87
C ASN A 245 -20.17 -12.63 22.70
N ILE A 246 -20.93 -12.44 23.78
CA ILE A 246 -20.78 -11.29 24.67
C ILE A 246 -19.89 -11.72 25.84
N PRO A 247 -18.68 -11.15 25.99
CA PRO A 247 -17.76 -11.53 27.05
C PRO A 247 -18.43 -11.52 28.42
N GLN A 248 -18.16 -12.56 29.20
CA GLN A 248 -18.88 -12.72 30.47
C GLN A 248 -18.45 -11.73 31.55
N ASP A 249 -17.35 -11.04 31.29
CA ASP A 249 -16.61 -10.25 32.27
C ASP A 249 -16.94 -8.75 32.12
N LEU A 250 -17.76 -8.39 31.12
CA LEU A 250 -18.17 -7.02 30.87
C LEU A 250 -19.16 -6.53 31.95
N PRO A 251 -19.04 -5.26 32.40
CA PRO A 251 -20.05 -4.58 33.21
C PRO A 251 -21.45 -4.67 32.60
N MET A 252 -22.48 -4.66 33.45
CA MET A 252 -23.87 -4.88 33.04
C MET A 252 -24.35 -3.84 32.01
N GLU A 253 -23.96 -2.57 32.16
CA GLU A 253 -24.34 -1.53 31.20
C GLU A 253 -23.70 -1.76 29.82
N LEU A 254 -22.42 -2.15 29.77
CA LEU A 254 -21.73 -2.45 28.51
C LEU A 254 -22.30 -3.70 27.85
N ARG A 255 -22.62 -4.73 28.63
CA ARG A 255 -23.29 -5.94 28.10
C ARG A 255 -24.63 -5.61 27.46
N ALA A 256 -25.45 -4.79 28.10
CA ALA A 256 -26.76 -4.38 27.57
C ALA A 256 -26.62 -3.55 26.28
N LEU A 257 -25.59 -2.70 26.19
CA LEU A 257 -25.25 -1.96 24.96
C LEU A 257 -24.82 -2.90 23.84
N PHE A 258 -23.88 -3.82 24.09
CA PHE A 258 -23.44 -4.84 23.13
C PHE A 258 -24.62 -5.67 22.64
N GLN A 259 -25.45 -6.19 23.56
CA GLN A 259 -26.66 -6.95 23.22
C GLN A 259 -27.57 -6.19 22.26
N ARG A 260 -27.81 -4.89 22.49
CA ARG A 260 -28.64 -4.06 21.60
C ARG A 260 -28.00 -3.84 20.24
N GLU A 261 -26.69 -3.61 20.20
CA GLU A 261 -25.98 -3.33 18.96
C GLU A 261 -25.75 -4.57 18.10
N THR A 262 -25.64 -5.76 18.71
CA THR A 262 -25.40 -7.03 18.05
C THR A 262 -26.66 -7.87 17.83
N GLN A 263 -27.82 -7.45 18.34
CA GLN A 263 -29.06 -8.20 18.22
C GLN A 263 -29.42 -8.50 16.76
N GLY A 264 -29.49 -9.78 16.40
CA GLY A 264 -29.82 -10.23 15.05
C GLY A 264 -28.71 -9.98 14.01
N LYS A 265 -27.53 -9.52 14.45
CA LYS A 265 -26.33 -9.48 13.61
C LYS A 265 -25.55 -10.76 13.84
N LYS A 266 -25.13 -11.42 12.77
CA LYS A 266 -24.21 -12.55 12.84
C LYS A 266 -22.79 -12.07 12.64
N SER A 267 -21.83 -12.63 13.38
CA SER A 267 -20.41 -12.49 13.08
C SER A 267 -19.94 -13.70 12.28
N ILE A 268 -18.97 -13.47 11.40
CA ILE A 268 -18.25 -14.57 10.77
C ILE A 268 -17.15 -14.97 11.74
N GLU A 269 -17.12 -16.24 12.09
CA GLU A 269 -16.05 -16.86 12.87
C GLU A 269 -15.18 -17.76 12.01
N LEU A 270 -13.97 -18.03 12.53
CA LEU A 270 -12.91 -18.73 11.82
C LEU A 270 -12.32 -19.81 12.72
N ASP A 271 -12.38 -21.04 12.22
CA ASP A 271 -11.72 -22.19 12.83
C ASP A 271 -10.58 -22.68 11.96
N SER A 272 -9.53 -23.18 12.61
CA SER A 272 -8.56 -24.11 12.02
C SER A 272 -8.99 -25.57 12.25
N ILE A 273 -8.81 -26.44 11.25
CA ILE A 273 -9.09 -27.87 11.35
C ILE A 273 -7.78 -28.64 11.55
N HIS A 274 -7.69 -29.40 12.63
CA HIS A 274 -6.52 -30.20 13.01
C HIS A 274 -6.82 -31.69 13.03
N ASN A 275 -5.82 -32.52 12.76
CA ASN A 275 -5.93 -33.96 12.96
C ASN A 275 -5.80 -34.31 14.44
N VAL A 276 -6.60 -35.27 14.89
CA VAL A 276 -6.45 -35.92 16.19
C VAL A 276 -5.74 -37.25 15.97
N TYR A 277 -4.68 -37.49 16.74
CA TYR A 277 -3.83 -38.67 16.60
C TYR A 277 -3.99 -39.62 17.77
N SER A 278 -3.94 -40.93 17.50
CA SER A 278 -3.78 -41.93 18.56
C SER A 278 -2.38 -41.89 19.17
N ASP A 279 -2.18 -42.62 20.26
CA ASP A 279 -0.87 -42.88 20.88
C ASP A 279 0.16 -43.49 19.90
N LYS A 280 -0.32 -44.17 18.84
CA LYS A 280 0.49 -44.75 17.76
C LYS A 280 0.72 -43.79 16.57
N GLY A 281 0.23 -42.55 16.64
CA GLY A 281 0.40 -41.55 15.60
C GLY A 281 -0.52 -41.70 14.38
N ASN A 282 -1.53 -42.56 14.45
CA ASN A 282 -2.53 -42.67 13.38
C ASN A 282 -3.60 -41.59 13.55
N ILE A 283 -4.06 -41.01 12.44
CA ILE A 283 -5.20 -40.07 12.48
C ILE A 283 -6.45 -40.85 12.86
N VAL A 284 -7.10 -40.43 13.96
CA VAL A 284 -8.34 -41.04 14.49
C VAL A 284 -9.53 -40.09 14.44
N GLY A 285 -9.32 -38.83 14.06
CA GLY A 285 -10.38 -37.84 13.92
C GLY A 285 -9.85 -36.47 13.55
N THR A 286 -10.73 -35.46 13.62
CA THR A 286 -10.37 -34.05 13.47
C THR A 286 -10.99 -33.23 14.60
N ILE A 287 -10.39 -32.09 14.90
CA ILE A 287 -10.89 -31.12 15.87
C ILE A 287 -10.79 -29.71 15.28
N ASN A 288 -11.81 -28.90 15.55
CA ASN A 288 -11.81 -27.49 15.22
C ASN A 288 -11.28 -26.68 16.40
N PHE A 289 -10.43 -25.72 16.11
CA PHE A 289 -9.97 -24.74 17.08
C PHE A 289 -10.28 -23.34 16.59
N SER A 290 -10.75 -22.48 17.51
CA SER A 290 -10.76 -21.03 17.31
C SER A 290 -9.40 -20.60 16.80
N PHE A 291 -9.38 -20.07 15.58
CA PHE A 291 -8.13 -19.72 14.91
C PHE A 291 -7.42 -18.58 15.66
N GLU A 292 -8.19 -17.67 16.25
CA GLU A 292 -7.64 -16.55 17.02
C GLU A 292 -6.91 -17.02 18.29
N ASP A 293 -7.53 -17.92 19.02
CA ASP A 293 -7.07 -18.28 20.36
C ASP A 293 -5.99 -19.36 20.35
N ARG A 294 -5.97 -20.20 19.31
CA ARG A 294 -5.13 -21.41 19.26
C ARG A 294 -4.01 -21.37 18.25
N GLU A 295 -4.07 -20.50 17.24
CA GLU A 295 -2.99 -20.35 16.27
C GLU A 295 -1.96 -19.29 16.69
N SER A 296 -0.73 -19.44 16.18
CA SER A 296 0.34 -18.49 16.50
C SER A 296 0.02 -17.07 16.01
N SER A 297 0.65 -16.07 16.62
CA SER A 297 0.50 -14.67 16.20
C SER A 297 0.97 -14.43 14.75
N GLY A 298 1.98 -15.17 14.28
CA GLY A 298 2.43 -15.13 12.89
C GLY A 298 1.41 -15.75 11.92
N THR A 299 0.79 -16.87 12.31
CA THR A 299 -0.29 -17.51 11.55
C THR A 299 -1.52 -16.61 11.45
N ASN A 300 -1.93 -16.01 12.57
CA ASN A 300 -3.02 -15.04 12.62
C ASN A 300 -2.73 -13.83 11.72
N LYS A 301 -1.52 -13.26 11.78
CA LYS A 301 -1.15 -12.16 10.88
C LYS A 301 -1.22 -12.56 9.41
N LEU A 302 -0.71 -13.74 9.06
CA LEU A 302 -0.76 -14.23 7.69
C LEU A 302 -2.20 -14.42 7.19
N PHE A 303 -3.09 -14.90 8.06
CA PHE A 303 -4.51 -14.96 7.75
C PHE A 303 -5.08 -13.56 7.50
N ASP A 304 -4.83 -12.61 8.41
CA ASP A 304 -5.36 -11.25 8.30
C ASP A 304 -4.93 -10.56 6.98
N LEU A 305 -3.69 -10.81 6.51
CA LEU A 305 -3.17 -10.27 5.25
C LEU A 305 -3.59 -11.04 4.00
N SER A 306 -4.04 -12.29 4.13
CA SER A 306 -4.33 -13.15 2.97
C SER A 306 -5.48 -12.62 2.11
N GLY A 307 -6.58 -12.13 2.70
CA GLY A 307 -7.68 -11.52 1.96
C GLY A 307 -7.21 -10.35 1.07
N PRO A 308 -6.57 -9.31 1.65
CA PRO A 308 -6.01 -8.21 0.88
C PRO A 308 -5.02 -8.64 -0.22
N ILE A 309 -4.12 -9.59 0.06
CA ILE A 309 -3.14 -10.08 -0.92
C ILE A 309 -3.82 -10.72 -2.12
N PHE A 310 -4.73 -11.68 -1.89
CA PHE A 310 -5.35 -12.44 -2.97
C PHE A 310 -6.40 -11.62 -3.73
N GLU A 311 -7.12 -10.72 -3.06
CA GLU A 311 -7.98 -9.76 -3.75
C GLU A 311 -7.17 -8.85 -4.68
N THR A 312 -5.99 -8.38 -4.22
CA THR A 312 -5.13 -7.52 -5.04
C THR A 312 -4.63 -8.26 -6.28
N LEU A 313 -4.12 -9.50 -6.12
CA LEU A 313 -3.68 -10.35 -7.22
C LEU A 313 -4.77 -10.57 -8.28
N TYR A 314 -6.02 -10.73 -7.84
CA TYR A 314 -7.14 -10.96 -8.74
C TYR A 314 -7.70 -9.70 -9.40
N SER A 315 -7.75 -8.59 -8.68
CA SER A 315 -8.23 -7.31 -9.22
C SER A 315 -7.19 -6.64 -10.12
N GLY A 316 -5.91 -6.99 -9.99
CA GLY A 316 -4.81 -6.29 -10.66
C GLY A 316 -4.59 -4.88 -10.08
N SER A 317 -4.86 -4.72 -8.78
CA SER A 317 -4.71 -3.44 -8.08
C SER A 317 -3.30 -3.28 -7.48
N VAL A 318 -3.07 -2.17 -6.79
CA VAL A 318 -1.83 -1.86 -6.08
C VAL A 318 -2.04 -2.09 -4.60
N LEU A 319 -1.17 -2.87 -3.98
CA LEU A 319 -1.14 -3.11 -2.54
C LEU A 319 0.16 -2.55 -1.96
N VAL A 320 0.03 -1.66 -0.98
CA VAL A 320 1.13 -1.09 -0.22
C VAL A 320 1.09 -1.67 1.20
N ILE A 321 2.16 -2.32 1.65
CA ILE A 321 2.24 -2.96 2.97
C ILE A 321 3.41 -2.38 3.76
N ASP A 322 3.13 -1.72 4.88
CA ASP A 322 4.18 -1.38 5.85
C ASP A 322 4.56 -2.63 6.66
N GLU A 323 5.84 -2.93 6.79
CA GLU A 323 6.40 -4.06 7.55
C GLU A 323 5.80 -5.42 7.14
N LEU A 324 6.01 -5.79 5.88
CA LEU A 324 5.55 -7.08 5.34
C LEU A 324 6.10 -8.27 6.13
N ASP A 325 7.36 -8.19 6.58
CA ASP A 325 8.08 -9.22 7.32
C ASP A 325 7.72 -9.31 8.81
N ALA A 326 7.02 -8.31 9.38
CA ALA A 326 6.78 -8.32 10.82
C ALA A 326 6.02 -9.60 11.25
N LYS A 327 6.52 -10.29 12.27
CA LYS A 327 5.95 -11.56 12.80
C LYS A 327 5.86 -12.72 11.78
N MET A 328 6.52 -12.65 10.62
CA MET A 328 6.57 -13.72 9.63
C MET A 328 7.97 -14.31 9.50
N HIS A 329 8.04 -15.56 9.06
CA HIS A 329 9.33 -16.17 8.68
C HIS A 329 9.77 -15.61 7.31
N PRO A 330 11.05 -15.28 7.09
CA PRO A 330 11.57 -14.73 5.83
C PRO A 330 11.08 -15.41 4.55
N LEU A 331 11.10 -16.76 4.53
CA LEU A 331 10.62 -17.55 3.39
C LEU A 331 9.14 -17.33 3.04
N ILE A 332 8.30 -16.95 4.01
CA ILE A 332 6.88 -16.64 3.75
C ILE A 332 6.79 -15.29 3.03
N SER A 333 7.51 -14.27 3.51
CA SER A 333 7.57 -12.95 2.87
C SER A 333 8.13 -13.06 1.46
N GLN A 334 9.19 -13.87 1.25
CA GLN A 334 9.71 -14.19 -0.06
C GLN A 334 8.65 -14.83 -0.95
N TYR A 335 7.93 -15.83 -0.46
CA TYR A 335 6.91 -16.51 -1.26
C TYR A 335 5.76 -15.56 -1.64
N ILE A 336 5.36 -14.63 -0.78
CA ILE A 336 4.38 -13.57 -1.12
C ILE A 336 4.91 -12.71 -2.28
N ILE A 337 6.17 -12.28 -2.24
CA ILE A 337 6.78 -11.49 -3.31
C ILE A 337 6.82 -12.29 -4.62
N GLU A 338 7.13 -13.59 -4.54
CA GLU A 338 7.11 -14.49 -5.70
C GLU A 338 5.70 -14.63 -6.31
N LEU A 339 4.64 -14.62 -5.51
CA LEU A 339 3.26 -14.60 -6.03
C LEU A 339 3.01 -13.37 -6.91
N PHE A 340 3.47 -12.19 -6.47
CA PHE A 340 3.33 -10.97 -7.25
C PHE A 340 4.24 -10.96 -8.47
N ASN A 341 5.47 -11.48 -8.37
CA ASN A 341 6.45 -11.49 -9.46
C ASN A 341 6.25 -12.62 -10.49
N ASN A 342 5.33 -13.56 -10.26
CA ASN A 342 5.06 -14.64 -11.21
C ASN A 342 3.80 -14.34 -12.05
N PRO A 343 3.91 -14.23 -13.39
CA PRO A 343 2.76 -14.00 -14.28
C PRO A 343 1.65 -15.06 -14.19
N GLU A 344 1.97 -16.30 -13.80
CA GLU A 344 0.97 -17.37 -13.63
C GLU A 344 0.07 -17.12 -12.41
N THR A 345 0.65 -16.66 -11.29
CA THR A 345 -0.08 -16.34 -10.06
C THR A 345 -0.60 -14.90 -10.03
N ASN A 346 -0.02 -14.02 -10.86
CA ASN A 346 -0.41 -12.62 -11.02
C ASN A 346 -0.75 -12.28 -12.49
N PRO A 347 -1.80 -12.89 -13.07
CA PRO A 347 -2.17 -12.70 -14.47
C PRO A 347 -2.79 -11.31 -14.75
N LYS A 348 -3.20 -10.60 -13.69
CA LYS A 348 -3.80 -9.26 -13.78
C LYS A 348 -2.82 -8.13 -13.50
N ASN A 349 -1.55 -8.47 -13.31
CA ASN A 349 -0.44 -7.52 -13.14
C ASN A 349 -0.58 -6.61 -11.92
N ALA A 350 -1.11 -7.14 -10.82
CA ALA A 350 -1.13 -6.47 -9.53
C ALA A 350 0.27 -6.03 -9.11
N GLN A 351 0.34 -4.93 -8.35
CA GLN A 351 1.60 -4.38 -7.86
C GLN A 351 1.69 -4.47 -6.34
N LEU A 352 2.87 -4.84 -5.83
CA LEU A 352 3.17 -4.87 -4.40
C LEU A 352 4.27 -3.87 -4.06
N ILE A 353 3.96 -2.89 -3.22
CA ILE A 353 4.96 -1.98 -2.63
C ILE A 353 5.03 -2.33 -1.16
N PHE A 354 6.22 -2.56 -0.62
CA PHE A 354 6.33 -2.95 0.76
C PHE A 354 7.58 -2.40 1.42
N THR A 355 7.49 -2.19 2.73
CA THR A 355 8.64 -1.89 3.57
C THR A 355 9.08 -3.16 4.28
N THR A 356 10.39 -3.30 4.49
CA THR A 356 10.93 -4.48 5.18
C THR A 356 12.26 -4.20 5.88
N HIS A 357 12.54 -5.01 6.90
CA HIS A 357 13.85 -5.10 7.52
C HIS A 357 14.58 -6.41 7.18
N ASP A 358 13.91 -7.33 6.49
CA ASP A 358 14.46 -8.65 6.16
C ASP A 358 15.48 -8.55 5.02
N THR A 359 16.76 -8.68 5.37
CA THR A 359 17.85 -8.63 4.39
C THR A 359 17.89 -9.84 3.47
N HIS A 360 17.21 -10.94 3.82
CA HIS A 360 17.14 -12.14 2.96
C HIS A 360 16.45 -11.85 1.62
N LEU A 361 15.57 -10.85 1.61
CA LEU A 361 14.85 -10.40 0.42
C LEU A 361 15.74 -9.59 -0.54
N LEU A 362 16.91 -9.11 -0.08
CA LEU A 362 17.93 -8.43 -0.92
C LEU A 362 18.69 -9.44 -1.77
N SER A 363 18.01 -9.98 -2.78
CA SER A 363 18.55 -10.99 -3.67
C SER A 363 18.27 -10.65 -5.12
N GLN A 364 19.30 -10.72 -5.96
CA GLN A 364 19.19 -10.58 -7.42
C GLN A 364 18.29 -11.64 -8.08
N LYS A 365 17.93 -12.71 -7.35
CA LYS A 365 16.99 -13.74 -7.82
C LYS A 365 15.54 -13.34 -7.59
N ILE A 366 15.29 -12.44 -6.64
CA ILE A 366 13.94 -12.04 -6.20
C ILE A 366 13.61 -10.66 -6.75
N LEU A 367 14.55 -9.72 -6.65
CA LEU A 367 14.36 -8.30 -6.96
C LEU A 367 15.41 -7.80 -7.97
N ARG A 368 14.96 -6.98 -8.91
CA ARG A 368 15.80 -6.15 -9.77
C ARG A 368 16.31 -4.95 -8.98
N ARG A 369 17.41 -4.33 -9.43
CA ARG A 369 18.00 -3.16 -8.78
C ARG A 369 17.06 -1.95 -8.75
N ASP A 370 16.23 -1.75 -9.76
CA ASP A 370 15.21 -0.68 -9.79
C ASP A 370 13.99 -0.95 -8.87
N GLN A 371 13.86 -2.18 -8.36
CA GLN A 371 12.84 -2.54 -7.36
C GLN A 371 13.33 -2.35 -5.92
N ILE A 372 14.62 -2.09 -5.71
CA ILE A 372 15.23 -1.93 -4.37
C ILE A 372 15.42 -0.45 -4.10
N TRP A 373 14.72 0.06 -3.10
CA TRP A 373 14.77 1.45 -2.67
C TRP A 373 15.18 1.54 -1.21
N PHE A 374 15.77 2.67 -0.85
CA PHE A 374 16.29 2.92 0.49
C PHE A 374 15.75 4.24 1.03
N THR A 375 15.53 4.27 2.33
CA THR A 375 15.31 5.51 3.09
C THR A 375 16.42 5.69 4.11
N GLU A 376 16.90 6.91 4.25
CA GLU A 376 17.91 7.29 5.24
C GLU A 376 17.63 8.72 5.72
N LYS A 377 18.00 9.03 6.97
CA LYS A 377 17.94 10.40 7.48
C LYS A 377 19.24 11.12 7.17
N ASP A 378 19.13 12.35 6.68
CA ASP A 378 20.28 13.24 6.55
C ASP A 378 20.68 13.86 7.91
N SER A 379 21.74 14.68 7.90
CA SER A 379 22.21 15.43 9.08
C SER A 379 21.19 16.39 9.71
N LYS A 380 20.08 16.69 9.00
CA LYS A 380 18.97 17.53 9.46
C LYS A 380 17.73 16.69 9.77
N GLU A 381 17.90 15.37 9.88
CA GLU A 381 16.85 14.38 10.12
C GLU A 381 15.74 14.32 9.06
N GLN A 382 16.02 14.85 7.86
CA GLN A 382 15.13 14.76 6.71
C GLN A 382 15.31 13.40 6.07
N THR A 383 14.21 12.74 5.72
CA THR A 383 14.26 11.49 4.97
C THR A 383 14.69 11.76 3.53
N ASP A 384 15.75 11.09 3.10
CA ASP A 384 16.09 10.86 1.71
C ASP A 384 15.47 9.54 1.23
N LEU A 385 15.20 9.44 -0.07
CA LEU A 385 14.66 8.29 -0.76
C LEU A 385 15.43 8.12 -2.08
N TYR A 386 16.05 6.96 -2.27
CA TYR A 386 16.85 6.68 -3.47
C TYR A 386 16.81 5.19 -3.84
N SER A 387 17.01 4.89 -5.12
CA SER A 387 17.06 3.51 -5.62
C SER A 387 18.48 2.94 -5.58
N LEU A 388 18.61 1.62 -5.56
CA LEU A 388 19.90 0.94 -5.68
C LEU A 388 20.64 1.29 -6.99
N ILE A 389 19.92 1.65 -8.07
CA ILE A 389 20.53 2.05 -9.35
C ILE A 389 21.17 3.45 -9.32
N ASP A 390 20.77 4.27 -8.35
CA ASP A 390 21.28 5.64 -8.16
C ASP A 390 22.58 5.64 -7.35
N ILE A 391 22.87 4.56 -6.63
CA ILE A 391 24.04 4.45 -5.77
C ILE A 391 25.32 4.44 -6.61
N VAL A 392 26.25 5.31 -6.22
CA VAL A 392 27.65 5.30 -6.65
C VAL A 392 28.49 4.90 -5.45
N LEU A 393 29.19 3.77 -5.58
CA LEU A 393 30.08 3.24 -4.55
C LEU A 393 31.34 4.11 -4.39
N PRO A 394 32.09 3.99 -3.28
CA PRO A 394 33.28 4.81 -3.03
C PRO A 394 34.37 4.72 -4.11
N ASP A 395 34.41 3.62 -4.86
CA ASP A 395 35.32 3.40 -5.99
C ASP A 395 34.81 4.01 -7.31
N GLY A 396 33.70 4.74 -7.29
CA GLY A 396 33.04 5.35 -8.44
C GLY A 396 32.19 4.38 -9.27
N THR A 397 32.09 3.11 -8.87
CA THR A 397 31.30 2.11 -9.61
C THR A 397 29.85 2.07 -9.15
N LYS A 398 28.97 1.45 -9.94
CA LYS A 398 27.58 1.19 -9.56
C LYS A 398 27.39 -0.26 -9.14
N PRO A 399 26.42 -0.58 -8.25
CA PRO A 399 26.08 -1.95 -7.90
C PRO A 399 25.78 -2.78 -9.16
N ARG A 400 26.56 -3.84 -9.39
CA ARG A 400 26.39 -4.76 -10.53
C ARG A 400 25.22 -5.72 -10.29
N ASN A 401 24.66 -6.29 -11.36
CA ASN A 401 23.55 -7.24 -11.28
C ASN A 401 23.92 -8.61 -10.68
N ASP A 402 25.21 -8.93 -10.60
CA ASP A 402 25.77 -10.16 -10.05
C ASP A 402 26.31 -9.97 -8.62
N ALA A 403 26.14 -8.77 -8.06
CA ALA A 403 26.63 -8.44 -6.74
C ALA A 403 25.77 -9.08 -5.65
N ASN A 404 26.40 -9.47 -4.54
CA ASN A 404 25.65 -9.91 -3.37
C ASN A 404 25.04 -8.70 -2.65
N TYR A 405 23.77 -8.40 -2.95
CA TYR A 405 23.07 -7.22 -2.44
C TYR A 405 22.97 -7.22 -0.91
N GLU A 406 22.54 -8.34 -0.32
CA GLU A 406 22.46 -8.53 1.13
C GLU A 406 23.81 -8.24 1.80
N LYS A 407 24.89 -8.89 1.36
CA LYS A 407 26.23 -8.69 1.94
C LYS A 407 26.69 -7.24 1.84
N ASN A 408 26.46 -6.59 0.71
CA ASN A 408 26.84 -5.19 0.51
C ASN A 408 26.02 -4.24 1.39
N TYR A 409 24.72 -4.50 1.55
CA TYR A 409 23.86 -3.73 2.44
C TYR A 409 24.28 -3.88 3.91
N ILE A 410 24.50 -5.11 4.38
CA ILE A 410 24.98 -5.39 5.75
C ILE A 410 26.35 -4.74 6.01
N ALA A 411 27.20 -4.65 4.98
CA ALA A 411 28.48 -3.96 5.07
C ALA A 411 28.37 -2.42 5.00
N GLY A 412 27.15 -1.86 4.96
CA GLY A 412 26.87 -0.42 4.91
C GLY A 412 27.18 0.25 3.56
N ARG A 413 27.43 -0.52 2.49
CA ARG A 413 27.84 0.04 1.19
C ARG A 413 26.73 0.83 0.48
N TYR A 414 25.48 0.60 0.86
CA TYR A 414 24.31 1.25 0.27
C TYR A 414 23.71 2.35 1.16
N GLY A 415 24.35 2.64 2.31
CA GLY A 415 23.74 3.47 3.34
C GLY A 415 22.54 2.79 3.98
N ALA A 416 21.64 3.60 4.56
CA ALA A 416 20.34 3.16 5.07
C ALA A 416 20.39 2.00 6.10
N ILE A 417 21.51 1.82 6.81
CA ILE A 417 21.70 0.81 7.86
C ILE A 417 21.89 1.51 9.23
N PRO A 418 21.48 0.92 10.36
CA PRO A 418 21.77 1.49 11.68
C PRO A 418 23.28 1.59 11.94
N TYR A 419 23.75 2.77 12.34
CA TYR A 419 25.11 2.93 12.87
C TYR A 419 25.10 2.66 14.38
N ILE A 420 25.69 1.54 14.79
CA ILE A 420 25.91 1.23 16.20
C ILE A 420 27.21 1.94 16.60
N LEU A 421 27.09 3.01 17.39
CA LEU A 421 28.24 3.66 18.00
C LEU A 421 28.83 2.68 19.03
N ASN A 422 30.07 2.26 18.81
CA ASN A 422 30.84 1.58 19.85
C ASN A 422 31.54 2.66 20.67
N ASP A 423 31.28 2.67 21.99
CA ASP A 423 31.93 3.57 22.96
C ASP A 423 33.46 3.41 23.02
#